data_AF-A0A2G2CYN4-F1
#
_entry.id   AF-A0A2G2CYN4-F1
#
_cell.length_a   1.000
_cell.length_b   1.000
_cell.length_c   1.000
_cell.angle_alpha   90.00
_cell.angle_beta   90.00
_cell.angle_gamma   90.00
#
_symmetry.space_group_name_H-M   'P 1'
#
loop_
_entity.id
_entity.type
_entity.pdbx_description
1 polymer ?
#
loop_
_entity_poly.entity_id
_entity_poly.type
_entity_poly.pdbx_seq_one_letter_code
_entity_poly.pdbx_strand_id
1 'polypeptide(L)'
;MDYDTHTDWERNIGWVMDSAQTHSELAVLLAIMIHPGGVAPTRDLAARAKVSRKTVMRAVRKFEGRGVLTVQRVVGEASYYTPNIPEVSA
;
A
#
# COMPACT_ATOMS: atom_id res chain seq x y z
N MET A 1 -20.98 21.25 10.68
CA MET A 1 -20.28 19.98 10.90
C MET A 1 -18.89 20.15 10.34
N ASP A 2 -17.94 20.50 11.19
CA ASP A 2 -16.53 20.39 10.83
C ASP A 2 -16.26 18.90 10.67
N TYR A 3 -16.05 18.47 9.43
CA TYR A 3 -15.53 17.14 9.17
C TYR A 3 -14.14 17.10 9.78
N ASP A 4 -13.96 16.22 10.75
CA ASP A 4 -12.71 15.99 11.45
C ASP A 4 -11.74 15.26 10.50
N THR A 5 -11.33 15.95 9.45
CA THR A 5 -10.32 15.48 8.49
C THR A 5 -8.98 15.20 9.18
N HIS A 6 -8.79 15.71 10.41
CA HIS A 6 -7.60 15.49 11.21
C HIS A 6 -7.52 14.05 11.74
N THR A 7 -8.62 13.44 12.16
CA THR A 7 -8.62 12.06 12.69
C THR A 7 -8.47 10.99 11.60
N ASP A 8 -8.86 11.28 10.36
CA ASP A 8 -8.75 10.33 9.24
C ASP A 8 -7.30 10.12 8.77
N TRP A 9 -6.50 11.19 8.67
CA TRP A 9 -5.10 11.06 8.25
C TRP A 9 -4.24 10.40 9.32
N GLU A 10 -4.49 10.70 10.61
CA GLU A 10 -3.77 10.09 11.73
C GLU A 10 -4.01 8.58 11.82
N ARG A 11 -5.26 8.13 11.64
CA ARG A 11 -5.61 6.70 11.61
C ARG A 11 -5.03 5.98 10.38
N ASN A 12 -5.03 6.64 9.23
CA ASN A 12 -4.40 6.10 8.02
C ASN A 12 -2.88 5.92 8.23
N ILE A 13 -2.21 6.87 8.87
CA ILE A 13 -0.80 6.73 9.23
C ILE A 13 -0.61 5.61 10.26
N GLY A 14 -1.42 5.53 11.30
CA GLY A 14 -1.36 4.45 12.30
C GLY A 14 -1.47 3.08 11.66
N TRP A 15 -2.47 2.88 10.79
CA TRP A 15 -2.67 1.63 10.05
C TRP A 15 -1.48 1.29 9.14
N VAL A 16 -0.90 2.27 8.45
CA VAL A 16 0.30 2.07 7.63
C VAL A 16 1.48 1.60 8.48
N MET A 17 1.69 2.23 9.63
CA MET A 17 2.78 1.90 10.54
C MET A 17 2.60 0.49 11.15
N ASP A 18 1.38 0.10 11.51
CA ASP A 18 1.07 -1.25 12.02
C ASP A 18 1.17 -2.34 10.92
N SER A 19 0.90 -1.94 9.67
CA SER A 19 0.94 -2.83 8.51
C SER A 19 2.35 -3.18 8.08
N ALA A 20 3.35 -2.35 8.33
CA ALA A 20 4.73 -2.56 7.91
C ALA A 20 5.65 -2.90 9.09
N GLN A 21 6.42 -4.00 9.00
CA GLN A 21 7.35 -4.41 10.06
C GLN A 21 8.80 -3.96 9.80
N THR A 22 9.08 -3.43 8.60
CA THR A 22 10.41 -2.98 8.21
C THR A 22 10.32 -1.68 7.42
N HIS A 23 11.40 -0.89 7.40
CA HIS A 23 11.48 0.31 6.55
C HIS A 23 11.20 0.01 5.08
N SER A 24 11.66 -1.13 4.56
CA SER A 24 11.40 -1.51 3.18
C SER A 24 9.93 -1.85 2.93
N GLU A 25 9.26 -2.49 3.88
CA GLU A 25 7.81 -2.74 3.81
C GLU A 25 7.04 -1.41 3.80
N LEU A 26 7.38 -0.49 4.70
CA LEU A 26 6.77 0.83 4.79
C LEU A 26 6.93 1.62 3.48
N ALA A 27 8.14 1.65 2.93
CA ALA A 27 8.42 2.35 1.67
C ALA A 27 7.60 1.79 0.50
N VAL A 28 7.41 0.46 0.45
CA VAL A 28 6.59 -0.19 -0.59
C VAL A 28 5.11 0.14 -0.41
N LEU A 29 4.58 0.08 0.82
CA LEU A 29 3.18 0.37 1.10
C LEU A 29 2.83 1.83 0.77
N LEU A 30 3.69 2.77 1.14
CA LEU A 30 3.54 4.18 0.79
C LEU A 30 3.63 4.41 -0.73
N ALA A 31 4.55 3.72 -1.42
CA ALA A 31 4.66 3.82 -2.88
C ALA A 31 3.40 3.35 -3.59
N ILE A 32 2.68 2.38 -3.03
CA ILE A 32 1.38 1.90 -3.52
C ILE A 32 0.28 2.94 -3.26
N MET A 33 0.17 3.44 -2.02
CA MET A 33 -0.89 4.38 -1.63
C MET A 33 -0.83 5.71 -2.38
N ILE A 34 0.37 6.20 -2.68
CA ILE A 34 0.58 7.47 -3.40
C ILE A 34 0.46 7.26 -4.92
N HIS A 35 0.41 6.03 -5.41
CA HIS A 35 0.25 5.78 -6.84
C HIS A 35 -1.20 6.02 -7.26
N PRO A 36 -1.46 6.93 -8.23
CA PRO A 36 -2.81 7.13 -8.73
C PRO A 36 -3.39 5.81 -9.25
N GLY A 37 -4.60 5.48 -8.79
CA GLY A 37 -5.32 4.25 -9.13
C GLY A 37 -4.84 2.97 -8.42
N GLY A 38 -3.84 3.02 -7.55
CA GLY A 38 -3.29 1.83 -6.87
C GLY A 38 -2.56 0.85 -7.80
N VAL A 39 -2.36 1.21 -9.08
CA VAL A 39 -1.74 0.36 -10.10
C VAL A 39 -0.33 0.80 -10.34
N ALA A 40 0.63 -0.09 -10.16
CA ALA A 40 2.00 0.23 -10.55
C ALA A 40 2.74 -1.03 -11.00
N PRO A 41 3.47 -0.98 -12.12
CA PRO A 41 4.45 -2.00 -12.43
C PRO A 41 5.42 -2.17 -11.25
N THR A 42 5.79 -3.40 -10.92
CA THR A 42 6.75 -3.70 -9.82
C THR A 42 8.06 -2.92 -9.97
N ARG A 43 8.47 -2.61 -11.20
CA ARG A 43 9.63 -1.77 -11.49
C ARG A 43 9.46 -0.34 -10.96
N ASP A 44 8.29 0.23 -11.11
CA ASP A 44 8.02 1.63 -10.76
C ASP A 44 7.85 1.77 -9.25
N LEU A 45 7.21 0.78 -8.62
CA LEU A 45 7.19 0.65 -7.16
C LEU A 45 8.62 0.54 -6.59
N ALA A 46 9.48 -0.26 -7.21
CA ALA A 46 10.87 -0.42 -6.77
C ALA A 46 11.65 0.90 -6.86
N ALA A 47 11.46 1.65 -7.95
CA ALA A 47 12.08 2.96 -8.14
C ALA A 47 11.58 3.99 -7.11
N ARG A 48 10.26 4.07 -6.89
CA ARG A 48 9.65 4.99 -5.90
C ARG A 48 10.04 4.66 -4.48
N ALA A 49 9.96 3.39 -4.09
CA ALA A 49 10.31 2.93 -2.76
C ALA A 49 11.83 2.86 -2.53
N LYS A 50 12.66 3.05 -3.58
CA LYS A 50 14.13 2.92 -3.54
C LYS A 50 14.59 1.57 -2.99
N VAL A 51 13.93 0.49 -3.40
CA VAL A 51 14.25 -0.89 -3.01
C VAL A 51 14.37 -1.80 -4.22
N SER A 52 14.89 -3.02 -4.04
CA SER A 52 14.94 -4.00 -5.13
C SER A 52 13.55 -4.50 -5.54
N ARG A 53 13.37 -4.90 -6.80
CA ARG A 53 12.12 -5.54 -7.27
C ARG A 53 11.77 -6.79 -6.47
N LYS A 54 12.79 -7.56 -6.03
CA LYS A 54 12.62 -8.73 -5.17
C LYS A 54 12.02 -8.34 -3.81
N THR A 55 12.46 -7.22 -3.24
CA THR A 55 11.91 -6.65 -2.00
C THR A 55 10.44 -6.24 -2.19
N VAL A 56 10.11 -5.56 -3.29
CA VAL A 56 8.72 -5.20 -3.61
C VAL A 56 7.83 -6.44 -3.68
N MET A 57 8.21 -7.44 -4.46
CA MET A 57 7.41 -8.67 -4.58
C MET A 57 7.21 -9.39 -3.26
N ARG A 58 8.25 -9.41 -2.39
CA ARG A 58 8.17 -10.03 -1.07
C ARG A 58 7.21 -9.27 -0.16
N ALA A 59 7.31 -7.94 -0.14
CA ALA A 59 6.43 -7.08 0.66
C ALA A 59 4.96 -7.21 0.20
N VAL A 60 4.71 -7.12 -1.11
CA VAL A 60 3.36 -7.27 -1.69
C VAL A 60 2.74 -8.61 -1.32
N ARG A 61 3.45 -9.74 -1.46
CA ARG A 61 2.94 -11.05 -1.05
C ARG A 61 2.62 -11.12 0.44
N LYS A 62 3.45 -10.49 1.28
CA LYS A 62 3.24 -10.46 2.73
C LYS A 62 2.02 -9.62 3.10
N PHE A 63 1.84 -8.47 2.44
CA PHE A 63 0.67 -7.62 2.63
C PHE A 63 -0.61 -8.29 2.16
N GLU A 64 -0.60 -8.94 1.00
CA GLU A 64 -1.70 -9.75 0.49
C GLU A 64 -2.07 -10.88 1.47
N GLY A 65 -1.08 -11.65 1.92
CA GLY A 65 -1.29 -12.75 2.88
C GLY A 65 -1.76 -12.31 4.27
N ARG A 66 -1.58 -11.03 4.62
CA ARG A 66 -2.05 -10.43 5.88
C ARG A 66 -3.37 -9.66 5.71
N GLY A 67 -3.92 -9.59 4.51
CA GLY A 67 -5.12 -8.80 4.22
C GLY A 67 -4.89 -7.29 4.27
N VAL A 68 -3.65 -6.80 4.23
CA VAL A 68 -3.30 -5.37 4.16
C VAL A 68 -3.59 -4.80 2.78
N LEU A 69 -3.39 -5.61 1.74
CA LEU A 69 -3.63 -5.25 0.34
C LEU A 69 -4.50 -6.31 -0.33
N THR A 70 -5.40 -5.86 -1.19
CA THR A 70 -6.02 -6.70 -2.22
C THR A 70 -5.25 -6.52 -3.53
N VAL A 71 -4.87 -7.62 -4.18
CA VAL A 71 -4.10 -7.59 -5.43
C VAL A 71 -4.96 -8.14 -6.57
N GLN A 72 -5.31 -7.30 -7.55
CA GLN A 72 -5.94 -7.75 -8.78
C GLN A 72 -4.87 -7.84 -9.87
N ARG A 73 -4.67 -9.06 -10.38
CA ARG A 73 -3.66 -9.36 -11.40
C ARG A 73 -4.36 -9.35 -12.76
N VAL A 74 -4.01 -8.40 -13.63
CA VAL A 74 -4.52 -8.34 -15.00
C VAL A 74 -3.48 -8.96 -15.93
N VAL A 75 -3.90 -9.94 -16.74
CA VAL A 75 -3.01 -10.65 -17.66
C VAL A 75 -2.59 -9.71 -18.78
N GLY A 76 -1.27 -9.52 -18.96
CA GLY A 76 -0.72 -8.62 -19.97
C GLY A 76 -0.62 -7.15 -19.53
N GLU A 77 -1.14 -6.79 -18.36
CA GLU A 77 -1.08 -5.43 -17.79
C GLU A 77 -0.44 -5.41 -16.39
N ALA A 78 -0.35 -4.22 -15.79
CA ALA A 78 0.12 -4.06 -14.42
C ALA A 78 -0.89 -4.61 -13.41
N SER A 79 -0.41 -4.99 -12.22
CA SER A 79 -1.29 -5.39 -11.10
C SER A 79 -1.84 -4.16 -10.38
N TYR A 80 -3.10 -4.26 -9.96
CA TYR A 80 -3.81 -3.26 -9.17
C TYR A 80 -3.68 -3.65 -7.69
N TYR A 81 -3.25 -2.72 -6.86
CA TYR A 81 -3.10 -2.89 -5.41
C TYR A 81 -4.03 -1.94 -4.69
N THR A 82 -5.00 -2.50 -3.96
CA THR A 82 -5.93 -1.73 -3.16
C THR A 82 -5.58 -1.92 -1.68
N PRO A 83 -5.19 -0.86 -0.96
CA PRO A 83 -5.06 -0.91 0.49
C PRO A 83 -6.40 -1.20 1.16
N ASN A 84 -6.44 -2.21 2.03
CA ASN A 84 -7.62 -2.55 2.82
C ASN A 84 -7.60 -1.72 4.11
N ILE A 85 -7.72 -0.40 3.96
CA ILE A 85 -7.84 0.53 5.07
C ILE A 85 -9.22 0.29 5.73
N PRO A 86 -9.29 0.07 7.05
CA PRO A 86 -10.57 -0.10 7.74
C PRO A 86 -11.49 1.10 7.47
N GLU A 87 -12.71 0.85 6.99
CA GLU A 87 -13.70 1.92 6.80
C GLU A 87 -14.03 2.58 8.14
N VAL A 88 -14.11 3.91 8.11
CA VAL A 88 -14.61 4.69 9.24
C VAL A 88 -16.13 4.57 9.21
N SER A 89 -16.71 3.78 10.13
CA SER A 89 -18.16 3.85 10.36
C SER A 89 -18.47 5.21 10.99
N ALA A 90 -19.20 6.05 10.26
CA ALA A 90 -19.68 7.36 10.68
C ALA A 90 -20.71 7.27 11.82
#